data_AF-A0A1I5QBI8-F1
#
_entry.id   AF-A0A1I5QBI8-F1
#
_cell.length_a   1.000
_cell.length_b   1.000
_cell.length_c   1.000
_cell.angle_alpha   90.00
_cell.angle_beta   90.00
_cell.angle_gamma   90.00
#
_symmetry.space_group_name_H-M   'P 1'
#
loop_
_entity.id
_entity.type
_entity.pdbx_description
1 polymer ?
#
loop_
_entity_poly.entity_id
_entity_poly.type
_entity_poly.pdbx_seq_one_letter_code
_entity_poly.pdbx_strand_id
1 'polypeptide(L)'
;MKEISAREIQELTNNSQTAAVFFYTPLCGTCQVASEMTGHIETVFDAAFLQADINTMPDIAQQEQISSVPCLKVWNDGRIVLTIYAFESVPSLLKRLHGLVPLKGMKEDENNDRSKSSS
;
A
#
# COMPACT_ATOMS: atom_id res chain seq x y z
N MET A 1 6.32 -5.81 6.20
CA MET A 1 5.72 -4.51 6.57
C MET A 1 6.42 -3.87 7.77
N LYS A 2 6.81 -2.59 7.63
CA LYS A 2 7.38 -1.75 8.69
C LYS A 2 6.26 -1.08 9.49
N GLU A 3 6.36 -1.04 10.82
CA GLU A 3 5.46 -0.25 11.68
C GLU A 3 5.71 1.26 11.49
N ILE A 4 4.65 2.06 11.45
CA ILE A 4 4.75 3.52 11.29
C ILE A 4 3.90 4.25 12.32
N SER A 5 4.32 5.46 12.68
CA SER A 5 3.64 6.36 13.60
C SER A 5 2.53 7.17 12.94
N ALA A 6 1.64 7.75 13.76
CA ALA A 6 0.63 8.71 13.32
C ALA A 6 1.21 9.86 12.48
N ARG A 7 2.40 10.35 12.85
CA ARG A 7 3.09 11.41 12.12
C ARG A 7 3.53 10.94 10.73
N GLU A 8 4.12 9.75 10.62
CA GLU A 8 4.53 9.18 9.33
C GLU A 8 3.32 8.99 8.40
N ILE A 9 2.14 8.65 8.95
CA ILE A 9 0.89 8.54 8.17
C ILE A 9 0.47 9.90 7.61
N GLN A 10 0.54 10.96 8.42
CA GLN A 10 0.23 12.32 7.95
C GLN A 10 1.20 12.78 6.85
N GLU A 11 2.48 12.41 6.95
CA GLU A 11 3.50 12.73 5.96
C GLU A 11 3.25 12.07 4.59
N LEU A 12 2.46 10.99 4.51
CA LEU A 12 2.07 10.35 3.24
C LEU A 12 1.32 11.29 2.31
N THR A 13 0.58 12.27 2.85
CA THR A 13 -0.17 13.25 2.04
C THR A 13 0.72 14.21 1.25
N ASN A 14 1.98 14.36 1.66
CA ASN A 14 2.97 15.20 0.98
C ASN A 14 4.01 14.37 0.20
N ASN A 15 3.84 13.04 0.15
CA ASN A 15 4.77 12.14 -0.51
C ASN A 15 4.29 11.81 -1.93
N SER A 16 5.17 12.00 -2.91
CA SER A 16 4.89 11.64 -4.31
C SER A 16 5.01 10.14 -4.60
N GLN A 17 5.51 9.33 -3.66
CA GLN A 17 5.66 7.88 -3.83
C GLN A 17 4.38 7.13 -3.46
N THR A 18 4.16 5.99 -4.12
CA THR A 18 3.09 5.05 -3.76
C THR A 18 3.41 4.31 -2.46
N ALA A 19 2.46 4.26 -1.55
CA ALA A 19 2.55 3.50 -0.30
C ALA A 19 1.21 2.83 0.04
N ALA A 20 1.26 1.64 0.62
CA ALA A 20 0.10 0.94 1.14
C ALA A 20 0.23 0.79 2.65
N VAL A 21 -0.77 1.24 3.41
CA VAL A 21 -0.79 1.15 4.88
C VAL A 21 -1.89 0.19 5.33
N PHE A 22 -1.47 -0.86 6.02
CA PHE A 22 -2.33 -1.83 6.66
C PHE A 22 -2.63 -1.42 8.10
N PHE A 23 -3.88 -1.04 8.36
CA PHE A 23 -4.36 -0.69 9.69
C PHE A 23 -4.94 -1.90 10.39
N TYR A 24 -4.51 -2.11 11.64
CA TYR A 24 -4.90 -3.26 12.45
C TYR A 24 -5.07 -2.87 13.92
N THR A 25 -5.54 -3.82 14.74
CA THR A 25 -5.44 -3.75 16.19
C THR A 25 -4.83 -5.06 16.74
N PRO A 26 -4.05 -5.02 17.84
CA PRO A 26 -3.65 -6.19 18.58
C PRO A 26 -4.89 -6.97 19.01
N LEU A 27 -4.84 -8.30 18.93
CA LEU A 27 -5.96 -9.21 19.26
C LEU A 27 -7.13 -9.23 18.25
N CYS A 28 -6.91 -8.74 17.03
CA CYS A 28 -7.84 -8.92 15.91
C CYS A 28 -7.46 -10.17 15.09
N GLY A 29 -8.13 -11.29 15.33
CA GLY A 29 -7.83 -12.56 14.63
C GLY A 29 -7.98 -12.46 13.10
N THR A 30 -8.93 -11.67 12.60
CA THR A 30 -9.08 -11.38 11.17
C THR A 30 -7.95 -10.53 10.62
N CYS A 31 -7.39 -9.62 11.42
CA CYS A 31 -6.24 -8.80 11.05
C CYS A 31 -4.96 -9.64 10.95
N GLN A 32 -4.81 -10.70 11.75
CA GLN A 32 -3.68 -11.61 11.65
C GLN A 32 -3.62 -12.27 10.27
N VAL A 33 -4.73 -12.87 9.83
CA VAL A 33 -4.83 -13.50 8.51
C VAL A 33 -4.64 -12.46 7.40
N ALA A 34 -5.26 -11.29 7.52
CA ALA A 34 -5.11 -10.21 6.55
C ALA A 34 -3.68 -9.68 6.45
N SER A 35 -2.95 -9.61 7.56
CA SER A 35 -1.53 -9.21 7.60
C SER A 35 -0.67 -10.21 6.84
N GLU A 36 -0.89 -11.51 7.04
CA GLU A 36 -0.20 -12.56 6.28
C GLU A 36 -0.48 -12.41 4.77
N MET A 37 -1.75 -12.25 4.36
CA MET A 37 -2.08 -12.02 2.95
C MET A 37 -1.39 -10.77 2.38
N THR A 38 -1.33 -9.69 3.17
CA THR A 38 -0.69 -8.42 2.79
C THR A 38 0.83 -8.59 2.65
N GLY A 39 1.46 -9.36 3.53
CA GLY A 39 2.89 -9.70 3.45
C GLY A 39 3.24 -10.51 2.19
N HIS A 40 2.35 -11.40 1.74
CA HIS A 40 2.56 -12.13 0.48
C HIS A 40 2.56 -11.18 -0.73
N ILE A 41 1.61 -10.25 -0.80
CA ILE A 41 1.49 -9.32 -1.95
C ILE A 41 2.55 -8.20 -1.94
N GLU A 42 3.07 -7.81 -0.77
CA GLU A 42 4.20 -6.86 -0.64
C GLU A 42 5.42 -7.30 -1.46
N THR A 43 5.60 -8.62 -1.65
CA THR A 43 6.71 -9.14 -2.44
C THR A 43 6.61 -8.82 -3.93
N VAL A 44 5.39 -8.56 -4.44
CA VAL A 44 5.09 -8.38 -5.87
C VAL A 44 5.17 -6.92 -6.31
N PHE A 45 4.86 -5.98 -5.44
CA PHE A 45 4.71 -4.56 -5.78
C PHE A 45 5.94 -3.72 -5.42
N ASP A 46 6.32 -2.78 -6.29
CA ASP A 46 7.39 -1.82 -6.06
C ASP A 46 6.86 -0.58 -5.33
N ALA A 47 6.39 -0.80 -4.10
CA ALA A 47 5.86 0.24 -3.22
C ALA A 47 6.13 -0.13 -1.76
N ALA A 48 6.11 0.88 -0.88
CA ALA A 48 6.21 0.64 0.55
C ALA A 48 4.92 0.01 1.08
N PHE A 49 5.02 -1.15 1.72
CA PHE A 49 3.94 -1.73 2.52
C PHE A 49 4.25 -1.53 4.01
N LEU A 50 3.39 -0.76 4.65
CA LEU A 50 3.54 -0.28 6.02
C LEU A 50 2.36 -0.80 6.85
N GLN A 51 2.50 -0.83 8.16
CA GLN A 51 1.42 -1.20 9.06
C GLN A 51 1.33 -0.22 10.24
N ALA A 52 0.11 -0.08 10.77
CA ALA A 52 -0.18 0.83 11.86
C ALA A 52 -1.24 0.26 12.82
N ASP A 53 -0.87 0.15 14.10
CA ASP A 53 -1.81 -0.14 15.18
C ASP A 53 -2.73 1.05 15.48
N ILE A 54 -3.98 0.97 15.01
CA ILE A 54 -4.96 2.04 15.18
C ILE A 54 -5.48 2.14 16.62
N ASN A 55 -5.27 1.14 17.47
CA ASN A 55 -5.60 1.20 18.89
C ASN A 55 -4.80 2.29 19.62
N THR A 56 -3.62 2.63 19.10
CA THR A 56 -2.75 3.69 19.65
C THR A 56 -2.93 5.04 18.97
N MET A 57 -3.77 5.13 17.94
CA MET A 57 -3.90 6.31 17.06
C MET A 57 -5.37 6.64 16.73
N PRO A 58 -6.22 6.92 17.73
CA PRO A 58 -7.65 7.18 17.51
C PRO A 58 -7.92 8.38 16.58
N ASP A 59 -7.09 9.42 16.66
CA ASP A 59 -7.23 10.61 15.80
C ASP A 59 -6.98 10.26 14.33
N ILE A 60 -5.98 9.41 14.05
CA ILE A 60 -5.73 8.91 12.70
C ILE A 60 -6.92 8.09 12.22
N ALA A 61 -7.50 7.24 13.07
CA ALA A 61 -8.68 6.44 12.73
C ALA A 61 -9.82 7.33 12.22
N GLN A 62 -10.05 8.44 12.92
CA GLN A 62 -11.09 9.41 12.57
C GLN A 62 -10.74 10.22 11.31
N GLN A 63 -9.53 10.79 11.24
CA GLN A 63 -9.06 11.60 10.12
C GLN A 63 -9.10 10.80 8.81
N GLU A 64 -8.65 9.55 8.89
CA GLU A 64 -8.64 8.60 7.78
C GLU A 64 -9.98 7.90 7.59
N GLN A 65 -11.01 8.19 8.37
CA GLN A 65 -12.34 7.56 8.24
C GLN A 65 -12.28 6.02 8.22
N ILE A 66 -11.41 5.45 9.05
CA ILE A 66 -11.26 4.01 9.21
C ILE A 66 -12.43 3.50 10.05
N SER A 67 -13.40 2.86 9.40
CA SER A 67 -14.61 2.37 10.06
C SER A 67 -14.45 1.00 10.71
N SER A 68 -13.44 0.24 10.30
CA SER A 68 -13.19 -1.13 10.76
C SER A 68 -11.77 -1.56 10.43
N VAL A 69 -11.27 -2.54 11.19
CA VAL A 69 -10.04 -3.26 10.85
C VAL A 69 -10.36 -4.74 10.57
N PRO A 70 -9.59 -5.43 9.71
CA PRO A 70 -8.43 -4.95 8.95
C PRO A 70 -8.80 -3.94 7.85
N CYS A 71 -7.90 -2.99 7.58
CA CYS A 71 -8.05 -2.03 6.49
C CYS A 71 -6.73 -1.84 5.76
N LEU A 72 -6.73 -1.90 4.42
CA LEU A 72 -5.58 -1.50 3.60
C LEU A 72 -5.96 -0.26 2.82
N LYS A 73 -5.20 0.82 3.00
CA LYS A 73 -5.33 2.03 2.18
C LYS A 73 -4.08 2.23 1.33
N VAL A 74 -4.27 2.72 0.11
CA VAL A 74 -3.19 3.01 -0.83
C VAL A 74 -3.12 4.51 -1.07
N TRP A 75 -1.98 5.10 -0.78
CA TRP A 75 -1.61 6.44 -1.18
C TRP A 75 -0.84 6.38 -2.50
N ASN A 76 -1.18 7.28 -3.41
CA ASN A 76 -0.41 7.56 -4.61
C ASN A 76 -0.40 9.07 -4.82
N ASP A 77 0.79 9.66 -4.92
CA ASP A 77 1.02 11.11 -5.02
C ASP A 77 0.20 11.93 -4.01
N GLY A 78 0.37 11.59 -2.73
CA GLY A 78 -0.31 12.28 -1.63
C GLY A 78 -1.80 11.95 -1.47
N ARG A 79 -2.41 11.18 -2.38
CA ARG A 79 -3.86 10.94 -2.41
C ARG A 79 -4.20 9.49 -2.16
N ILE A 80 -5.28 9.26 -1.43
CA ILE A 80 -5.81 7.92 -1.22
C ILE A 80 -6.55 7.48 -2.48
N VAL A 81 -6.02 6.47 -3.16
CA VAL A 81 -6.57 5.92 -4.42
C VAL A 81 -7.34 4.62 -4.22
N LEU A 82 -7.18 3.95 -3.08
CA LEU A 82 -7.87 2.70 -2.77
C LEU A 82 -8.03 2.50 -1.27
N THR A 83 -9.20 1.98 -0.87
CA THR A 83 -9.45 1.47 0.48
C THR A 83 -10.01 0.04 0.37
N ILE A 84 -9.47 -0.88 1.16
CA ILE A 84 -9.86 -2.29 1.21
C ILE A 84 -10.25 -2.64 2.64
N TYR A 85 -11.45 -3.18 2.84
CA TYR A 85 -11.88 -3.77 4.12
C TYR A 85 -12.11 -5.29 4.03
N ALA A 86 -12.30 -5.82 2.82
CA ALA A 86 -12.53 -7.24 2.58
C ALA A 86 -11.25 -7.92 2.08
N PHE A 87 -10.63 -8.72 2.94
CA PHE A 87 -9.41 -9.49 2.66
C PHE A 87 -9.79 -10.95 2.36
N GLU A 88 -10.38 -11.17 1.19
CA GLU A 88 -10.93 -12.48 0.81
C GLU A 88 -9.84 -13.50 0.48
N SER A 89 -8.82 -13.08 -0.28
CA SER A 89 -7.71 -13.94 -0.70
C SER A 89 -6.57 -13.10 -1.30
N VAL A 90 -5.36 -13.67 -1.34
CA VAL A 90 -4.19 -13.06 -2.00
C VAL A 90 -4.47 -12.68 -3.47
N PRO A 91 -5.06 -13.54 -4.32
CA PRO A 91 -5.40 -13.14 -5.70
C PRO A 91 -6.41 -11.99 -5.79
N SER A 92 -7.40 -11.94 -4.88
CA SER A 92 -8.37 -10.83 -4.82
C SER A 92 -7.66 -9.50 -4.53
N LEU A 93 -6.73 -9.50 -3.56
CA LEU A 93 -5.93 -8.31 -3.24
C LEU A 93 -5.03 -7.88 -4.41
N LEU A 94 -4.29 -8.82 -5.02
CA LEU A 94 -3.46 -8.55 -6.20
C LEU A 94 -4.29 -7.88 -7.32
N LYS A 95 -5.47 -8.42 -7.60
CA LYS A 95 -6.38 -7.88 -8.62
C LYS A 95 -6.85 -6.46 -8.28
N ARG A 96 -7.14 -6.17 -7.00
CA ARG A 96 -7.59 -4.82 -6.56
C ARG A 96 -6.46 -3.79 -6.61
N LEU A 97 -5.21 -4.21 -6.41
CA LEU A 97 -4.03 -3.33 -6.41
C LEU A 97 -3.43 -3.14 -7.81
N HIS A 98 -3.67 -4.07 -8.73
CA HIS A 98 -3.16 -4.04 -10.09
C HIS A 98 -3.53 -2.72 -10.80
N GLY A 99 -2.52 -2.04 -11.36
CA GLY A 99 -2.69 -0.77 -12.07
C GLY A 99 -2.78 0.47 -11.15
N LEU A 100 -2.90 0.27 -9.83
CA LEU A 100 -2.86 1.35 -8.84
C LEU A 100 -1.53 1.39 -8.08
N VAL A 101 -0.86 0.24 -7.97
CA VAL A 101 0.45 0.10 -7.33
C VAL A 101 1.46 -0.45 -8.34
N PRO A 102 2.64 0.18 -8.52
CA PRO A 102 3.67 -0.30 -9.43
C PRO A 102 4.12 -1.73 -9.10
N LEU A 103 4.42 -2.54 -10.13
CA LEU A 103 4.90 -3.92 -9.99
C LEU A 103 6.43 -3.95 -9.98
N LYS A 104 7.05 -4.84 -9.18
CA LYS A 104 8.50 -5.06 -9.25
C LYS A 104 8.86 -5.67 -10.60
N GLY A 105 9.87 -5.09 -11.26
CA GLY A 105 10.51 -5.71 -12.42
C GLY A 105 9.83 -5.49 -13.78
N MET A 106 8.82 -4.64 -13.89
CA MET A 106 8.46 -4.05 -15.19
C MET A 106 9.47 -2.95 -15.51
N LYS A 107 10.60 -3.31 -16.12
CA LYS A 107 11.36 -2.31 -16.89
C LYS A 107 10.47 -1.92 -18.05
N GLU A 108 10.11 -0.65 -18.14
CA GLU A 108 9.67 -0.09 -19.42
C GLU A 108 10.83 -0.29 -20.40
N ASP A 109 10.57 -0.94 -21.53
CA ASP A 109 11.52 -1.05 -22.62
C ASP A 109 11.74 0.34 -23.24
N GLU A 110 12.47 1.22 -22.56
CA GLU A 110 13.07 2.38 -23.18
C GLU A 110 14.26 1.91 -24.04
N ASN A 111 13.98 1.53 -25.28
CA ASN A 111 14.94 1.77 -26.36
C ASN A 111 14.24 1.95 -27.72
N ASN A 112 13.65 3.13 -27.90
CA ASN A 112 13.36 3.67 -29.23
C ASN A 112 14.62 4.37 -29.78
N ASP A 113 15.15 3.78 -30.86
CA ASP A 113 15.96 4.35 -31.94
C ASP A 113 16.44 5.81 -31.82
N ARG A 114 17.76 6.00 -31.78
CA ARG A 114 18.46 6.99 -32.63
C ARG A 114 19.99 6.88 -32.59
N SER A 115 20.57 6.81 -33.80
CA SER A 115 21.89 7.36 -34.18
C SER A 115 23.11 6.41 -34.15
N LYS A 116 23.28 5.61 -35.22
CA LYS A 116 24.55 5.40 -35.95
C LYS A 116 24.14 5.19 -37.42
N SER A 117 24.68 5.85 -38.44
CA SER A 117 26.03 6.37 -38.64
C SER A 117 26.04 7.34 -39.84
N SER A 118 26.43 8.59 -39.59
CA SER A 118 27.12 9.41 -40.58
C SER A 118 28.56 9.55 -40.09
N SER A 119 29.48 8.86 -40.74
CA SER A 119 30.92 9.17 -40.95
C SER A 119 31.60 7.92 -41.46
#